data_AF-A0A081S2U2-F1
#
_entry.id   AF-A0A081S2U2-F1
#
_cell.length_a   1.000
_cell.length_b   1.000
_cell.length_c   1.000
_cell.angle_alpha   90.00
_cell.angle_beta   90.00
_cell.angle_gamma   90.00
#
_symmetry.space_group_name_H-M   'P 1'
#
loop_
_entity.id
_entity.type
_entity.pdbx_description
1 polymer ?
#
loop_
_entity_poly.entity_id
_entity_poly.type
_entity_poly.pdbx_seq_one_letter_code
_entity_poly.pdbx_strand_id
1 'polypeptide(L)'
;MTVHSNDGLSWLTKLERIGEKSAGNKQRVFNNLGHLLNSDMLKGQFLRLDGSKAVGIDRMTKAAYGEHLDENIHNLILRISIST
;
A
#
# COMPACT_ATOMS: atom_id res chain seq x y z
N MET A 1 -25.00 -9.96 16.68
CA MET A 1 -24.78 -8.50 16.59
C MET A 1 -23.55 -8.30 15.71
N THR A 2 -23.72 -8.12 14.40
CA THR A 2 -22.61 -7.74 13.53
C THR A 2 -22.40 -6.25 13.74
N VAL A 3 -21.39 -5.91 14.53
CA VAL A 3 -20.91 -4.53 14.63
C VAL A 3 -20.38 -4.15 13.25
N HIS A 4 -21.22 -3.52 12.44
CA HIS A 4 -20.78 -2.82 11.26
C HIS A 4 -20.06 -1.58 11.75
N SER A 5 -18.78 -1.74 12.07
CA SER A 5 -17.85 -0.65 12.25
C SER A 5 -17.98 0.27 11.04
N ASN A 6 -18.47 1.48 11.26
CA ASN A 6 -18.54 2.56 10.27
C ASN A 6 -17.14 3.17 10.06
N ASP A 7 -16.11 2.34 10.21
CA ASP A 7 -14.73 2.76 10.29
C ASP A 7 -14.27 3.03 8.86
N GLY A 8 -13.58 4.15 8.66
CA GLY A 8 -12.91 4.43 7.39
C GLY A 8 -12.04 3.24 6.95
N LEU A 9 -11.59 3.26 5.69
CA LEU A 9 -10.81 2.21 5.04
C LEU A 9 -9.94 1.39 6.01
N SER A 10 -10.38 0.18 6.39
CA SER A 10 -9.80 -0.65 7.48
C SER A 10 -8.28 -0.89 7.31
N TRP A 11 -7.79 -0.86 6.08
CA TRP A 11 -6.37 -0.99 5.77
C TRP A 11 -5.52 0.20 6.28
N LEU A 12 -6.09 1.40 6.37
CA LEU A 12 -5.39 2.62 6.76
C LEU A 12 -4.95 2.53 8.22
N THR A 13 -5.89 2.22 9.12
CA THR A 13 -5.61 2.07 10.56
C THR A 13 -4.63 0.93 10.83
N LYS A 14 -4.69 -0.16 10.05
CA LYS A 14 -3.72 -1.26 10.14
C LYS A 14 -2.31 -0.80 9.74
N LEU A 15 -2.17 -0.04 8.65
CA LEU A 15 -0.88 0.51 8.21
C LEU A 15 -0.32 1.53 9.21
N GLU A 16 -1.15 2.43 9.74
CA GLU A 16 -0.75 3.41 10.76
C GLU A 16 -0.17 2.71 11.99
N ARG A 17 -0.89 1.69 12.50
CA ARG A 17 -0.42 0.88 13.64
C ARG A 17 0.88 0.13 13.34
N ILE A 18 1.10 -0.32 12.11
CA ILE A 18 2.36 -0.93 11.69
C ILE A 18 3.48 0.12 11.68
N GLY A 19 3.21 1.32 11.15
CA GLY A 19 4.13 2.44 11.11
C GLY A 19 4.58 2.87 12.51
N GLU A 20 3.65 3.07 13.44
CA GLU A 20 3.93 3.36 14.85
C GLU A 20 4.83 2.30 15.49
N LYS A 21 4.48 1.03 15.28
CA LYS A 21 5.24 -0.11 15.82
C LYS A 21 6.64 -0.24 15.21
N SER A 22 6.79 0.10 13.93
CA SER A 22 8.06 0.08 13.20
C SER A 22 8.97 1.22 13.67
N ALA A 23 8.41 2.41 13.89
CA ALA A 23 9.14 3.55 14.43
C ALA A 23 9.68 3.28 15.84
N GLY A 24 8.91 2.58 16.68
CA GLY A 24 9.31 2.21 18.05
C GLY A 24 10.29 1.02 18.14
N ASN A 25 10.36 0.15 17.13
CA ASN A 25 11.30 -0.97 17.10
C ASN A 25 11.68 -1.34 15.66
N LYS A 26 12.85 -0.86 15.22
CA LYS A 26 13.38 -1.11 13.87
C LYS A 26 13.71 -2.58 13.57
N GLN A 27 13.87 -3.42 14.60
CA GLN A 27 14.14 -4.86 14.45
C GLN A 27 12.85 -5.70 14.35
N ARG A 28 11.68 -5.08 14.49
CA ARG A 28 10.40 -5.79 14.40
C ARG A 28 10.12 -6.19 12.96
N VAL A 29 9.96 -7.49 12.73
CA VAL A 29 9.50 -8.07 11.46
C VAL A 29 7.98 -8.22 11.50
N PHE A 30 7.30 -7.79 10.43
CA PHE A 30 5.87 -7.94 10.25
C PHE A 30 5.58 -9.02 9.21
N ASN A 31 4.95 -10.11 9.64
CA ASN A 31 4.60 -11.27 8.80
C ASN A 31 3.14 -11.24 8.30
N ASN A 32 2.37 -10.22 8.66
CA ASN A 32 0.95 -10.10 8.34
C ASN A 32 0.64 -9.06 7.25
N LEU A 33 1.66 -8.57 6.54
CA LEU A 33 1.49 -7.58 5.47
C LEU A 33 0.73 -8.13 4.26
N GLY A 34 0.89 -9.42 3.94
CA GLY A 34 0.26 -10.02 2.74
C GLY A 34 -1.24 -9.78 2.63
N HIS A 35 -1.99 -9.99 3.72
CA HIS A 35 -3.45 -9.77 3.73
C HIS A 35 -3.85 -8.28 3.64
N LEU A 36 -2.92 -7.38 3.93
CA LEU A 36 -3.13 -5.94 3.88
C LEU A 36 -2.86 -5.36 2.48
N LEU A 37 -2.02 -6.03 1.69
CA LEU A 37 -1.68 -5.67 0.32
C LEU A 37 -2.79 -6.11 -0.63
N ASN A 38 -3.73 -5.20 -0.90
CA ASN A 38 -4.79 -5.39 -1.90
C ASN A 38 -4.92 -4.17 -2.81
N SER A 39 -5.71 -4.33 -3.87
CA SER A 39 -5.86 -3.33 -4.93
C SER A 39 -6.35 -1.99 -4.39
N ASP A 40 -7.40 -1.99 -3.56
CA ASP A 40 -7.99 -0.77 -3.01
C ASP A 40 -7.02 -0.04 -2.07
N MET A 41 -6.29 -0.79 -1.26
CA MET A 41 -5.26 -0.25 -0.38
C MET A 41 -4.16 0.43 -1.20
N LEU A 42 -3.59 -0.26 -2.20
CA LEU A 42 -2.48 0.27 -2.99
C LEU A 42 -2.88 1.47 -3.85
N LYS A 43 -4.10 1.47 -4.43
CA LYS A 43 -4.65 2.65 -5.11
C LYS A 43 -4.86 3.81 -4.15
N GLY A 44 -5.39 3.54 -2.96
CA GLY A 44 -5.54 4.54 -1.91
C GLY A 44 -4.21 5.17 -1.50
N GLN A 45 -3.14 4.37 -1.40
CA GLN A 45 -1.78 4.86 -1.18
C GLN A 45 -1.28 5.69 -2.38
N PHE A 46 -1.47 5.22 -3.61
CA PHE A 46 -1.06 5.95 -4.82
C PHE A 46 -1.69 7.36 -4.89
N LEU A 47 -2.98 7.48 -4.58
CA LEU A 47 -3.66 8.77 -4.54
C LEU A 47 -3.08 9.71 -3.48
N ARG A 48 -2.65 9.18 -2.33
CA ARG A 48 -2.02 9.93 -1.22
C ARG A 48 -0.57 10.33 -1.48
N LEU A 49 0.11 9.72 -2.44
CA LEU A 49 1.49 10.10 -2.77
C LEU A 49 1.53 11.54 -3.32
N ASP A 50 2.46 12.36 -2.84
CA ASP A 50 2.71 13.65 -3.46
C ASP A 50 3.25 13.46 -4.90
N GLY A 51 2.66 14.16 -5.87
CA GLY A 51 3.07 14.13 -7.28
C GLY A 51 4.41 14.82 -7.53
N SER A 52 4.90 15.62 -6.57
CA SER A 52 6.21 16.29 -6.64
C SER A 52 7.38 15.38 -6.24
N LYS A 53 7.11 14.13 -5.82
CA LYS A 53 8.17 13.19 -5.41
C LYS A 53 9.15 12.94 -6.55
N ALA A 54 10.43 12.86 -6.19
CA ALA A 54 11.52 12.60 -7.12
C ALA A 54 11.25 11.33 -7.93
N VAL A 55 11.51 11.42 -9.23
CA VAL A 55 11.39 10.31 -10.17
C VAL A 55 12.47 9.27 -9.84
N GLY A 56 12.09 7.99 -9.83
CA GLY A 56 13.00 6.86 -9.54
C GLY A 56 14.08 6.65 -10.61
N ILE A 57 14.93 5.63 -10.41
CA ILE A 57 16.02 5.27 -11.34
C ILE A 57 15.52 4.91 -12.75
N ASP A 58 14.27 4.46 -12.85
CA ASP A 58 13.59 4.06 -14.08
C ASP A 58 12.92 5.23 -14.81
N ARG A 59 13.05 6.45 -14.29
CA ARG A 59 12.41 7.66 -14.79
C ARG A 59 10.87 7.61 -14.80
N MET A 60 10.24 6.70 -14.05
CA MET A 60 8.79 6.59 -13.96
C MET A 60 8.19 7.70 -13.10
N THR A 61 7.35 8.55 -13.69
CA THR A 61 6.64 9.61 -12.96
C THR A 61 5.33 9.08 -12.36
N LYS A 62 4.81 9.74 -11.32
CA LYS A 62 3.47 9.42 -10.78
C LYS A 62 2.39 9.51 -11.85
N ALA A 63 2.46 10.54 -12.71
CA ALA A 63 1.50 10.75 -13.78
C ALA A 63 1.51 9.57 -14.78
N ALA A 64 2.69 9.21 -15.30
CA ALA A 64 2.84 8.12 -16.25
C ALA A 64 2.42 6.77 -15.65
N TYR A 65 2.79 6.49 -14.39
CA TYR A 65 2.34 5.27 -13.70
C TYR A 65 0.81 5.21 -13.55
N GLY A 66 0.18 6.37 -13.38
CA GLY A 66 -1.26 6.53 -13.21
C GLY A 66 -2.08 6.24 -14.48
N GLU A 67 -1.48 6.33 -15.67
CA GLU A 67 -2.16 6.07 -16.96
C GLU A 67 -2.71 4.63 -17.04
N HIS A 68 -2.00 3.68 -16.43
CA HIS A 68 -2.37 2.25 -16.37
C HIS A 68 -2.49 1.76 -14.93
N LEU A 69 -3.03 2.59 -14.03
CA LEU A 69 -3.00 2.33 -12.58
C LEU A 69 -3.56 0.95 -12.20
N ASP A 70 -4.72 0.56 -12.74
CA ASP A 70 -5.36 -0.72 -12.41
C ASP A 70 -4.49 -1.93 -12.78
N GLU A 71 -3.95 -1.93 -14.00
CA GLU A 71 -3.09 -2.98 -14.51
C GLU A 71 -1.76 -3.04 -13.73
N ASN A 72 -1.14 -1.87 -13.49
CA ASN A 72 0.09 -1.77 -12.73
C ASN A 72 -0.06 -2.33 -11.31
N ILE A 73 -1.18 -2.02 -10.65
CA ILE A 73 -1.49 -2.51 -9.29
C ILE A 73 -1.77 -4.01 -9.30
N HIS A 74 -2.50 -4.52 -10.30
CA HIS A 74 -2.76 -5.94 -10.45
C HIS A 74 -1.46 -6.73 -10.64
N ASN A 75 -0.61 -6.30 -11.57
CA ASN A 75 0.70 -6.90 -11.84
C ASN A 75 1.62 -6.86 -10.61
N LEU A 76 1.58 -5.77 -9.83
CA LEU A 76 2.33 -5.66 -8.59
C LEU A 76 1.87 -6.70 -7.55
N ILE A 77 0.57 -6.86 -7.35
CA ILE A 77 0.02 -7.85 -6.40
C ILE A 77 0.41 -9.26 -6.81
N LEU A 78 0.32 -9.60 -8.10
CA LEU A 78 0.73 -10.91 -8.60
C LEU A 78 2.22 -11.19 -8.29
N ARG A 79 3.10 -10.23 -8.56
CA ARG A 79 4.55 -10.38 -8.29
C ARG A 79 4.86 -10.60 -6.81
N ILE A 80 4.16 -9.89 -5.92
CA ILE A 80 4.33 -10.03 -4.47
C ILE A 80 3.84 -11.41 -4.01
N SER A 81 2.66 -11.83 -4.46
CA SER A 81 2.04 -13.09 -4.06
C SER A 81 2.77 -14.33 -4.60
N ILE A 82 3.40 -14.24 -5.77
CA ILE A 82 4.19 -15.36 -6.35
C ILE A 82 5.56 -15.51 -5.66
N SER A 83 6.07 -14.45 -5.05
CA SER A 83 7.41 -14.44 -4.42
C SER A 83 7.40 -14.81 -2.93
N THR A 84 6.24 -15.20 -2.38
CA THR A 84 6.06 -15.60 -0.96
C THR A 84 5.66 -17.06 -0.88
#